data_AF-A0A136M7C4-F1
#
_entry.id   AF-A0A136M7C4-F1
#
_cell.length_a   1.000
_cell.length_b   1.000
_cell.length_c   1.000
_cell.angle_alpha   90.00
_cell.angle_beta   90.00
_cell.angle_gamma   90.00
#
_symmetry.space_group_name_H-M   'P 1'
#
loop_
_entity.id
_entity.type
_entity.pdbx_description
1 polymer ?
#
loop_
_entity_poly.entity_id
_entity_poly.type
_entity_poly.pdbx_seq_one_letter_code
_entity_poly.pdbx_strand_id
1 'polypeptide(L)'
;MDERILDEVMVKSWKNKRQYPLFVTATCEFGRHDDPLQITSGELTLLQQNGGSIGLVTSARPVNSSTNFTLNQAFYEALFTKDNDQYHDLGTTFRTTKNNSTSGIANRNFSLLADPSMKLALPQNEVVFDEITTTSGSTTLTGLSEITVKGHIENGGITNQAFQGNLILSLFDEPVTQNTRGDENTPFSYSELSNTLYRGQTSVTQGLFESSFILTKKCSGQ
;
A
#
# COMPACT_ATOMS: atom_id res chain seq x y z
N MET A 1 5.67 -25.92 13.05
CA MET A 1 4.51 -25.09 13.43
C MET A 1 4.08 -24.42 12.15
N ASP A 2 2.88 -24.68 11.67
CA ASP A 2 2.36 -23.93 10.51
C ASP A 2 1.99 -22.53 10.99
N GLU A 3 2.67 -21.52 10.45
CA GLU A 3 2.31 -20.13 10.69
C GLU A 3 0.97 -19.84 10.00
N ARG A 4 -0.06 -19.53 10.79
CA ARG A 4 -1.41 -19.21 10.31
C ARG A 4 -1.81 -17.82 10.79
N ILE A 5 -1.72 -16.85 9.88
CA ILE A 5 -2.05 -15.44 10.16
C ILE A 5 -3.55 -15.15 9.91
N LEU A 6 -4.19 -15.91 9.00
CA LEU A 6 -5.60 -15.75 8.66
C LEU A 6 -6.24 -17.14 8.46
N ASP A 7 -7.36 -17.39 9.13
CA ASP A 7 -8.14 -18.63 9.00
C ASP A 7 -9.64 -18.36 8.74
N GLU A 8 -10.41 -19.42 8.48
CA GLU A 8 -11.84 -19.31 8.20
C GLU A 8 -12.66 -18.76 9.38
N VAL A 9 -12.28 -19.08 10.62
CA VAL A 9 -12.99 -18.64 11.82
C VAL A 9 -12.84 -17.13 11.95
N MET A 10 -11.64 -16.61 11.69
CA MET A 10 -11.37 -15.18 11.62
C MET A 10 -12.21 -14.50 10.54
N VAL A 11 -12.21 -15.02 9.30
CA VAL A 11 -12.99 -14.44 8.19
C VAL A 11 -14.48 -14.40 8.51
N LYS A 12 -15.04 -15.48 9.05
CA LYS A 12 -16.47 -15.57 9.43
C LYS A 12 -16.82 -14.65 10.61
N SER A 13 -15.84 -14.23 11.40
CA SER A 13 -16.03 -13.31 12.54
C SER A 13 -15.98 -11.83 12.17
N TRP A 14 -15.58 -11.48 10.94
CA TRP A 14 -15.43 -10.10 10.51
C TRP A 14 -16.74 -9.31 10.55
N LYS A 15 -16.65 -8.06 11.03
CA LYS A 15 -17.78 -7.12 11.20
C LYS A 15 -17.49 -5.75 10.58
N ASN A 16 -16.85 -5.76 9.41
CA ASN A 16 -16.44 -4.56 8.65
C ASN A 16 -17.47 -4.13 7.58
N LYS A 17 -18.76 -4.33 7.85
CA LYS A 17 -19.83 -3.93 6.95
C LYS A 17 -19.70 -2.45 6.55
N ARG A 18 -19.82 -2.15 5.25
CA ARG A 18 -19.60 -0.81 4.64
C ARG A 18 -18.15 -0.30 4.63
N GLN A 19 -17.20 -1.10 5.08
CA GLN A 19 -15.76 -0.83 5.01
C GLN A 19 -15.05 -2.08 4.48
N TYR A 20 -15.41 -2.44 3.25
CA TYR A 20 -14.92 -3.64 2.61
C TYR A 20 -13.58 -3.35 1.92
N PRO A 21 -12.46 -3.96 2.35
CA PRO A 21 -11.18 -3.80 1.68
C PRO A 21 -11.16 -4.60 0.38
N LEU A 22 -10.34 -4.15 -0.57
CA LEU A 22 -9.85 -5.00 -1.64
C LEU A 22 -8.70 -5.85 -1.09
N PHE A 23 -8.78 -7.17 -1.21
CA PHE A 23 -7.67 -8.04 -0.85
C PHE A 23 -6.79 -8.32 -2.07
N VAL A 24 -5.48 -8.32 -1.84
CA VAL A 24 -4.48 -8.83 -2.79
C VAL A 24 -3.77 -9.98 -2.10
N THR A 25 -3.96 -11.19 -2.60
CA THR A 25 -3.43 -12.41 -1.97
C THR A 25 -2.50 -13.11 -2.93
N ALA A 26 -1.20 -12.93 -2.69
CA ALA A 26 -0.13 -13.60 -3.40
C ALA A 26 0.26 -14.92 -2.69
N THR A 27 -0.74 -15.78 -2.48
CA THR A 27 -0.62 -17.08 -1.83
C THR A 27 -1.25 -18.14 -2.73
N CYS A 28 -0.69 -19.35 -2.74
CA CYS A 28 -1.13 -20.44 -3.60
C CYS A 28 -2.57 -20.84 -3.33
N GLU A 29 -3.38 -20.91 -4.39
CA GLU A 29 -4.75 -21.47 -4.39
C GLU A 29 -5.73 -20.83 -3.39
N PHE A 30 -5.42 -19.65 -2.86
CA PHE A 30 -6.30 -18.98 -1.90
C PHE A 30 -7.68 -18.64 -2.48
N GLY A 31 -7.75 -18.37 -3.79
CA GLY A 31 -8.99 -18.12 -4.52
C GLY A 31 -9.21 -19.09 -5.67
N ARG A 32 -9.02 -20.39 -5.44
CA ARG A 32 -9.39 -21.48 -6.34
C ARG A 32 -10.92 -21.63 -6.49
N HIS A 33 -11.52 -20.60 -7.06
CA HIS A 33 -12.97 -20.39 -7.23
C HIS A 33 -13.62 -21.27 -8.32
N ASP A 34 -12.85 -22.15 -8.95
CA ASP A 34 -13.32 -23.05 -9.99
C ASP A 34 -13.57 -24.48 -9.49
N ASP A 35 -13.38 -24.73 -8.18
CA ASP A 35 -13.65 -26.02 -7.55
C ASP A 35 -15.09 -26.06 -6.99
N PRO A 36 -16.03 -26.82 -7.60
CA PRO A 36 -17.42 -26.84 -7.15
C PRO A 36 -17.60 -27.58 -5.81
N LEU A 37 -16.59 -28.29 -5.32
CA LEU A 37 -16.67 -29.09 -4.10
C LEU A 37 -16.27 -28.32 -2.85
N GLN A 38 -15.64 -27.15 -2.99
CA GLN A 38 -15.10 -26.41 -1.87
C GLN A 38 -15.24 -24.90 -2.08
N ILE A 39 -15.75 -24.21 -1.05
CA ILE A 39 -15.62 -22.75 -0.97
C ILE A 39 -14.25 -22.44 -0.41
N THR A 40 -13.43 -21.74 -1.18
CA THR A 40 -12.08 -21.35 -0.78
C THR A 40 -12.08 -20.22 0.26
N SER A 41 -10.96 -20.05 0.98
CA SER A 41 -10.79 -18.91 1.90
C SER A 41 -11.01 -17.56 1.20
N GLY A 42 -10.58 -17.42 -0.06
CA GLY A 42 -10.82 -16.25 -0.88
C GLY A 42 -12.30 -16.01 -1.16
N GLU A 43 -13.03 -17.02 -1.60
CA GLU A 43 -14.48 -16.92 -1.79
C GLU A 43 -15.22 -16.64 -0.48
N LEU A 44 -14.79 -17.25 0.63
CA LEU A 44 -15.33 -16.98 1.95
C LEU A 44 -15.22 -15.48 2.31
N THR A 45 -14.15 -14.79 1.91
CA THR A 45 -14.05 -13.34 2.14
C THR A 45 -15.10 -12.53 1.36
N LEU A 46 -15.51 -12.99 0.17
CA LEU A 46 -16.48 -12.30 -0.69
C LEU A 46 -17.93 -12.62 -0.28
N LEU A 47 -18.17 -13.81 0.27
CA LEU A 47 -19.51 -14.33 0.55
C LEU A 47 -20.04 -13.97 1.96
N GLN A 48 -19.30 -13.19 2.76
CA GLN A 48 -19.76 -12.77 4.09
C GLN A 48 -20.86 -11.69 4.00
N GLN A 49 -22.01 -11.93 4.64
CA GLN A 49 -23.14 -10.98 4.60
C GLN A 49 -22.93 -9.70 5.42
N ASN A 50 -22.14 -9.78 6.50
CA ASN A 50 -21.96 -8.69 7.47
C ASN A 50 -20.49 -8.25 7.65
N GLY A 51 -19.62 -8.67 6.74
CA GLY A 51 -18.19 -8.39 6.73
C GLY A 51 -17.60 -8.86 5.41
N GLY A 52 -16.29 -9.01 5.31
CA GLY A 52 -15.66 -9.54 4.10
C GLY A 52 -14.90 -8.52 3.29
N SER A 53 -14.78 -8.79 2.00
CA SER A 53 -14.03 -8.00 1.02
C SER A 53 -14.93 -7.42 -0.05
N ILE A 54 -14.50 -6.32 -0.68
CA ILE A 54 -15.21 -5.73 -1.82
C ILE A 54 -14.80 -6.39 -3.14
N GLY A 55 -13.68 -7.10 -3.10
CA GLY A 55 -13.06 -7.76 -4.22
C GLY A 55 -11.76 -8.41 -3.79
N LEU A 56 -11.24 -9.26 -4.66
CA LEU A 56 -10.05 -10.05 -4.40
C LEU A 56 -9.21 -10.18 -5.67
N VAL A 57 -7.92 -9.85 -5.59
CA VAL A 57 -6.90 -10.21 -6.59
C VAL A 57 -6.12 -11.39 -6.01
N THR A 58 -6.26 -12.57 -6.62
CA THR A 58 -5.81 -13.83 -6.00
C THR A 58 -5.32 -14.85 -7.01
N SER A 59 -4.65 -15.89 -6.53
CA SER A 59 -4.26 -17.04 -7.34
C SER A 59 -5.28 -18.18 -7.21
N ALA A 60 -5.64 -18.78 -8.34
CA ALA A 60 -6.47 -19.98 -8.41
C ALA A 60 -5.63 -21.27 -8.50
N ARG A 61 -4.31 -21.14 -8.67
CA ARG A 61 -3.35 -22.24 -8.88
C ARG A 61 -2.05 -21.94 -8.14
N PRO A 62 -1.19 -22.95 -7.89
CA PRO A 62 0.12 -22.72 -7.29
C PRO A 62 0.94 -21.67 -8.06
N VAL A 63 1.57 -20.78 -7.31
CA VAL A 63 2.39 -19.67 -7.80
C VAL A 63 3.69 -19.63 -6.99
N ASN A 64 4.77 -19.15 -7.60
CA ASN A 64 6.05 -18.97 -6.90
C ASN A 64 6.22 -17.51 -6.42
N SER A 65 7.12 -17.31 -5.46
CA SER A 65 7.40 -16.00 -4.87
C SER A 65 7.86 -14.96 -5.90
N SER A 66 8.61 -15.37 -6.93
CA SER A 66 9.07 -14.45 -7.98
C SER A 66 7.93 -13.96 -8.87
N THR A 67 7.01 -14.83 -9.30
CA THR A 67 5.82 -14.41 -10.08
C THR A 67 4.92 -13.51 -9.26
N ASN A 68 4.73 -13.86 -7.97
CA ASN A 68 3.97 -13.06 -7.01
C ASN A 68 4.54 -11.64 -6.90
N PHE A 69 5.86 -11.51 -6.77
CA PHE A 69 6.53 -10.22 -6.66
C PHE A 69 6.28 -9.35 -7.89
N THR A 70 6.55 -9.88 -9.09
CA THR A 70 6.38 -9.12 -10.35
C THR A 70 4.93 -8.72 -10.58
N LEU A 71 3.96 -9.59 -10.28
CA LEU A 71 2.56 -9.25 -10.45
C LEU A 71 2.08 -8.22 -9.43
N ASN A 72 2.47 -8.36 -8.16
CA ASN A 72 2.11 -7.39 -7.13
C ASN A 72 2.66 -6.00 -7.45
N GLN A 73 3.92 -5.92 -7.91
CA GLN A 73 4.52 -4.66 -8.33
C GLN A 73 3.70 -4.01 -9.46
N ALA A 74 3.44 -4.75 -10.54
CA ALA A 74 2.64 -4.26 -11.66
C ALA A 74 1.19 -3.92 -11.26
N PHE A 75 0.64 -4.59 -10.23
CA PHE A 75 -0.68 -4.27 -9.70
C PHE A 75 -0.70 -2.92 -9.00
N TYR A 76 0.24 -2.66 -8.10
CA TYR A 76 0.29 -1.38 -7.39
C TYR A 76 0.62 -0.22 -8.33
N GLU A 77 1.52 -0.41 -9.29
CA GLU A 77 1.80 0.60 -10.33
C GLU A 77 0.53 0.92 -11.13
N ALA A 78 -0.20 -0.09 -11.60
CA ALA A 78 -1.47 0.11 -12.32
C ALA A 78 -2.57 0.71 -11.44
N LEU A 79 -2.62 0.37 -10.15
CA LEU A 79 -3.65 0.83 -9.23
C LEU A 79 -3.55 2.33 -8.96
N PHE A 80 -2.32 2.85 -8.85
CA PHE A 80 -2.05 4.26 -8.57
C PHE A 80 -1.82 5.11 -9.83
N THR A 81 -1.91 4.50 -11.02
CA THR A 81 -1.88 5.24 -12.29
C THR A 81 -3.17 6.06 -12.46
N LYS A 82 -3.02 7.31 -12.91
CA LYS A 82 -4.12 8.22 -13.24
C LYS A 82 -4.08 8.58 -14.72
N ASP A 83 -5.24 8.58 -15.37
CA ASP A 83 -5.44 9.22 -16.67
C ASP A 83 -6.38 10.41 -16.48
N ASN A 84 -5.96 11.61 -16.90
CA ASN A 84 -6.71 12.86 -16.69
C ASN A 84 -7.14 13.03 -15.22
N ASP A 85 -6.20 12.86 -14.29
CA ASP A 85 -6.39 12.95 -12.83
C ASP A 85 -7.40 11.96 -12.25
N GLN A 86 -7.74 10.87 -12.95
CA GLN A 86 -8.67 9.86 -12.47
C GLN A 86 -8.01 8.48 -12.41
N TYR A 87 -8.15 7.82 -11.26
CA TYR A 87 -7.79 6.41 -11.13
C TYR A 87 -8.71 5.53 -12.00
N HIS A 88 -8.13 4.43 -12.48
CA HIS A 88 -8.81 3.43 -13.27
C HIS A 88 -9.80 2.60 -12.44
N ASP A 89 -10.77 1.99 -13.13
CA ASP A 89 -11.56 0.89 -12.56
C ASP A 89 -10.72 -0.38 -12.41
N LEU A 90 -11.18 -1.31 -11.56
CA LEU A 90 -10.44 -2.53 -11.26
C LEU A 90 -10.18 -3.40 -12.49
N GLY A 91 -11.09 -3.43 -13.46
CA GLY A 91 -10.94 -4.20 -14.69
C GLY A 91 -9.79 -3.66 -15.55
N THR A 92 -9.72 -2.35 -15.72
CA THR A 92 -8.65 -1.66 -16.44
C THR A 92 -7.33 -1.78 -15.69
N THR A 93 -7.31 -1.55 -14.38
CA THR A 93 -6.13 -1.78 -13.52
C THR A 93 -5.62 -3.19 -13.69
N PHE A 94 -6.49 -4.19 -13.55
CA PHE A 94 -6.11 -5.60 -13.66
C PHE A 94 -5.62 -5.95 -15.07
N ARG A 95 -6.26 -5.45 -16.13
CA ARG A 95 -5.78 -5.63 -17.51
C ARG A 95 -4.36 -5.10 -17.67
N THR A 96 -4.09 -3.88 -17.19
CA THR A 96 -2.75 -3.27 -17.23
C THR A 96 -1.74 -4.09 -16.44
N THR A 97 -2.09 -4.54 -15.23
CA THR A 97 -1.26 -5.47 -14.44
C THR A 97 -0.89 -6.73 -15.22
N LYS A 98 -1.86 -7.36 -15.87
CA LYS A 98 -1.64 -8.61 -16.61
C LYS A 98 -0.75 -8.40 -17.82
N ASN A 99 -0.82 -7.25 -18.48
CA ASN A 99 0.01 -6.91 -19.63
C ASN A 99 1.44 -6.50 -19.24
N ASN A 100 1.62 -5.92 -18.05
CA ASN A 100 2.91 -5.38 -17.60
C ASN A 100 3.64 -6.27 -16.59
N SER A 101 3.05 -7.40 -16.18
CA SER A 101 3.66 -8.32 -15.20
C SER A 101 4.38 -9.49 -15.87
N THR A 102 3.97 -10.72 -15.57
CA THR A 102 4.55 -11.96 -16.08
C THR A 102 3.81 -12.43 -17.33
N SER A 103 4.45 -13.24 -18.17
CA SER A 103 3.84 -13.83 -19.36
C SER A 103 3.61 -15.34 -19.19
N GLY A 104 2.77 -15.91 -20.06
CA GLY A 104 2.52 -17.35 -20.08
C GLY A 104 1.59 -17.87 -18.98
N ILE A 105 1.81 -19.11 -18.53
CA ILE A 105 0.91 -19.85 -17.63
C ILE A 105 0.82 -19.17 -16.27
N ALA A 106 1.95 -18.71 -15.73
CA ALA A 106 2.03 -18.08 -14.41
C ALA A 106 1.10 -16.86 -14.31
N ASN A 107 1.00 -16.08 -15.38
CA ASN A 107 0.07 -14.97 -15.46
C ASN A 107 -1.38 -15.47 -15.31
N ARG A 108 -1.79 -16.52 -16.03
CA ARG A 108 -3.17 -17.08 -16.00
C ARG A 108 -3.63 -17.55 -14.62
N ASN A 109 -2.70 -17.84 -13.71
CA ASN A 109 -3.04 -18.30 -12.37
C ASN A 109 -3.71 -17.21 -11.52
N PHE A 110 -3.57 -15.94 -11.88
CA PHE A 110 -4.17 -14.83 -11.14
C PHE A 110 -5.48 -14.35 -11.74
N SER A 111 -6.45 -14.12 -10.86
CA SER A 111 -7.81 -13.69 -11.20
C SER A 111 -8.22 -12.49 -10.35
N LEU A 112 -9.03 -11.64 -10.94
CA LEU A 112 -9.79 -10.61 -10.25
C LEU A 112 -11.20 -11.16 -9.96
N LEU A 113 -11.53 -11.31 -8.70
CA LEU A 113 -12.86 -11.66 -8.21
C LEU A 113 -13.49 -10.41 -7.60
N ALA A 114 -14.04 -9.55 -8.46
CA ALA A 114 -14.68 -8.29 -8.10
C ALA A 114 -15.56 -7.80 -9.27
N ASP A 115 -16.32 -6.72 -9.06
CA ASP A 115 -16.92 -5.97 -10.16
C ASP A 115 -15.81 -5.23 -10.94
N PRO A 116 -15.56 -5.56 -12.22
CA PRO A 116 -14.50 -4.93 -12.99
C PRO A 116 -14.77 -3.45 -13.29
N SER A 117 -16.01 -2.98 -13.21
CA SER A 117 -16.36 -1.57 -13.41
C SER A 117 -16.17 -0.71 -12.15
N MET A 118 -15.88 -1.33 -11.01
CA MET A 118 -15.75 -0.64 -9.74
C MET A 118 -14.46 0.19 -9.69
N LYS A 119 -14.59 1.43 -9.24
CA LYS A 119 -13.47 2.28 -8.83
C LYS A 119 -13.29 2.18 -7.32
N LEU A 120 -12.05 2.02 -6.86
CA LEU A 120 -11.75 2.10 -5.44
C LEU A 120 -11.89 3.55 -4.95
N ALA A 121 -12.30 3.70 -3.69
CA ALA A 121 -12.39 5.00 -3.03
C ALA A 121 -11.00 5.54 -2.63
N LEU A 122 -10.11 5.68 -3.61
CA LEU A 122 -8.78 6.27 -3.43
C LEU A 122 -8.90 7.80 -3.31
N PRO A 123 -8.15 8.42 -2.38
CA PRO A 123 -8.18 9.87 -2.19
C PRO A 123 -7.70 10.60 -3.45
N GLN A 124 -8.44 11.62 -3.88
CA GLN A 124 -8.05 12.45 -5.02
C GLN A 124 -7.02 13.51 -4.65
N ASN A 125 -7.04 13.95 -3.40
CA ASN A 125 -6.10 14.93 -2.89
C ASN A 125 -4.72 14.28 -2.67
N GLU A 126 -3.67 15.01 -3.02
CA GLU A 126 -2.27 14.62 -2.82
C GLU A 126 -1.60 15.60 -1.86
N VAL A 127 -0.61 15.10 -1.12
CA VAL A 127 0.26 15.91 -0.26
C VAL A 127 1.53 16.21 -1.05
N VAL A 128 1.80 17.49 -1.26
CA VAL A 128 3.02 17.96 -1.93
C VAL A 128 3.90 18.68 -0.92
N PHE A 129 5.18 18.32 -0.89
CA PHE A 129 6.19 19.01 -0.09
C PHE A 129 6.84 20.11 -0.94
N ASP A 130 6.64 21.36 -0.54
CA ASP A 130 7.17 22.54 -1.25
C ASP A 130 8.59 22.87 -0.79
N GLU A 131 8.84 22.75 0.52
CA GLU A 131 10.11 23.13 1.13
C GLU A 131 10.41 22.22 2.33
N ILE A 132 11.66 21.73 2.38
CA ILE A 132 12.22 21.04 3.54
C ILE A 132 13.60 21.64 3.80
N THR A 133 13.71 22.47 4.85
CA THR A 133 14.92 23.23 5.15
C THR A 133 15.22 23.25 6.64
N THR A 134 16.49 23.43 7.00
CA THR A 134 16.89 23.76 8.37
C THR A 134 16.71 25.26 8.64
N THR A 135 16.79 25.68 9.91
CA THR A 135 16.82 27.12 10.28
C THR A 135 17.95 27.90 9.61
N SER A 136 19.03 27.23 9.17
CA SER A 136 20.11 27.85 8.40
C SER A 136 19.88 27.88 6.89
N GLY A 137 18.72 27.43 6.41
CA GLY A 137 18.37 27.31 4.99
C GLY A 137 19.04 26.14 4.27
N SER A 138 19.62 25.18 5.01
CA SER A 138 20.24 23.98 4.43
C SER A 138 19.17 22.94 4.09
N THR A 139 19.31 22.28 2.95
CA THR A 139 18.51 21.09 2.59
C THR A 139 19.10 19.79 3.15
N THR A 140 20.35 19.83 3.63
CA THR A 140 20.96 18.72 4.35
C THR A 140 20.47 18.71 5.79
N LEU A 141 19.83 17.61 6.19
CA LEU A 141 19.26 17.43 7.51
C LEU A 141 20.30 16.80 8.43
N THR A 142 20.70 17.53 9.48
CA THR A 142 21.66 17.03 10.48
C THR A 142 20.99 16.87 11.84
N GLY A 143 21.50 15.95 12.67
CA GLY A 143 21.01 15.77 14.04
C GLY A 143 21.04 17.07 14.83
N LEU A 144 20.05 17.26 15.70
CA LEU A 144 19.83 18.48 16.51
C LEU A 144 19.49 19.75 15.71
N SER A 145 19.38 19.67 14.39
CA SER A 145 18.86 20.78 13.60
C SER A 145 17.34 20.89 13.74
N GLU A 146 16.86 22.11 13.84
CA GLU A 146 15.45 22.43 13.66
C GLU A 146 15.15 22.45 12.16
N ILE A 147 14.18 21.63 11.77
CA ILE A 147 13.68 21.46 10.40
C ILE A 147 12.34 22.14 10.30
N THR A 148 12.12 22.87 9.21
CA THR A 148 10.81 23.34 8.78
C THR A 148 10.41 22.62 7.50
N VAL A 149 9.20 22.06 7.51
CA VAL A 149 8.57 21.42 6.37
C VAL A 149 7.36 22.26 6.00
N LYS A 150 7.32 22.73 4.75
CA LYS A 150 6.15 23.39 4.16
C LYS A 150 5.64 22.56 3.00
N GLY A 151 4.34 22.62 2.82
CA GLY A 151 3.70 21.95 1.70
C GLY A 151 2.26 22.37 1.56
N HIS A 152 1.62 21.74 0.59
CA HIS A 152 0.22 21.96 0.32
C HIS A 152 -0.50 20.67 -0.08
N ILE A 153 -1.82 20.73 0.02
CA ILE A 153 -2.74 19.72 -0.46
C ILE A 153 -3.21 20.17 -1.83
N GLU A 154 -3.03 19.33 -2.85
CA GLU A 154 -3.50 19.62 -4.20
C GLU A 154 -4.48 18.57 -4.69
N ASN A 155 -5.21 18.91 -5.75
CA ASN A 155 -6.05 18.01 -6.52
C ASN A 155 -5.87 18.35 -8.01
N GLY A 156 -5.29 17.43 -8.77
CA GLY A 156 -4.98 17.64 -10.19
C GLY A 156 -3.99 18.78 -10.43
N GLY A 157 -2.93 18.86 -9.61
CA GLY A 157 -1.89 19.89 -9.73
C GLY A 157 -2.29 21.30 -9.28
N ILE A 158 -3.47 21.45 -8.66
CA ILE A 158 -3.98 22.74 -8.16
C ILE A 158 -4.17 22.66 -6.66
N THR A 159 -3.62 23.62 -5.92
CA THR A 159 -3.80 23.73 -4.46
C THR A 159 -5.27 23.77 -4.07
N ASN A 160 -5.69 22.83 -3.23
CA ASN A 160 -7.05 22.73 -2.73
C ASN A 160 -7.25 23.67 -1.53
N GLN A 161 -7.52 24.95 -1.82
CA GLN A 161 -7.74 25.97 -0.79
C GLN A 161 -8.96 25.74 0.11
N ALA A 162 -9.87 24.84 -0.27
CA ALA A 162 -11.01 24.47 0.55
C ALA A 162 -10.67 23.39 1.59
N PHE A 163 -9.51 22.76 1.48
CA PHE A 163 -9.11 21.69 2.40
C PHE A 163 -8.73 22.25 3.77
N GLN A 164 -9.38 21.72 4.80
CA GLN A 164 -9.10 21.98 6.21
C GLN A 164 -8.97 20.62 6.92
N GLY A 165 -7.88 20.40 7.66
CA GLY A 165 -7.68 19.09 8.28
C GLY A 165 -6.42 18.96 9.11
N ASN A 166 -6.07 17.71 9.40
CA ASN A 166 -4.84 17.35 10.10
C ASN A 166 -3.98 16.47 9.20
N LEU A 167 -2.67 16.59 9.36
CA LEU A 167 -1.68 15.82 8.65
C LEU A 167 -0.71 15.20 9.65
N ILE A 168 -0.38 13.92 9.46
CA ILE A 168 0.64 13.22 10.25
C ILE A 168 1.92 13.18 9.41
N LEU A 169 2.97 13.85 9.89
CA LEU A 169 4.29 13.83 9.28
C LEU A 169 5.13 12.77 9.98
N SER A 170 5.78 11.91 9.19
CA SER A 170 6.77 10.95 9.66
C SER A 170 8.04 11.13 8.84
N LEU A 171 9.17 11.31 9.52
CA LEU A 171 10.50 11.29 8.90
C LEU A 171 11.20 9.99 9.32
N PHE A 172 11.64 9.23 8.34
CA PHE A 172 12.39 7.99 8.55
C PHE A 172 13.86 8.23 8.24
N ASP A 173 14.72 7.44 8.87
CA ASP A 173 16.16 7.38 8.58
C ASP A 173 16.41 6.65 7.25
N GLU A 174 17.69 6.53 6.87
CA GLU A 174 18.06 5.70 5.73
C GLU A 174 17.56 4.25 5.89
N PRO A 175 17.15 3.61 4.78
CA PRO A 175 16.74 2.20 4.83
C PRO A 175 17.86 1.32 5.37
N VAL A 176 17.55 0.49 6.37
CA VAL A 176 18.49 -0.48 6.92
C VAL A 176 18.37 -1.82 6.19
N THR A 177 19.50 -2.51 6.00
CA THR A 177 19.48 -3.86 5.44
C THR A 177 19.24 -4.87 6.55
N GLN A 178 18.14 -5.63 6.43
CA GLN A 178 17.78 -6.74 7.32
C GLN A 178 17.99 -8.06 6.61
N ASN A 179 18.23 -9.11 7.39
CA ASN A 179 18.30 -10.49 6.89
C ASN A 179 17.13 -11.31 7.43
N THR A 180 16.51 -12.09 6.56
CA THR A 180 15.56 -13.12 6.97
C THR A 180 16.25 -14.22 7.79
N ARG A 181 15.49 -14.96 8.60
CA ARG A 181 16.04 -16.01 9.49
C ARG A 181 16.57 -17.22 8.73
N GLY A 182 16.04 -17.46 7.52
CA GLY A 182 16.42 -18.59 6.68
C GLY A 182 15.97 -19.96 7.22
N ASP A 183 14.82 -20.01 7.90
CA ASP A 183 14.34 -21.23 8.56
C ASP A 183 14.04 -22.37 7.56
N GLU A 184 13.66 -22.04 6.32
CA GLU A 184 13.32 -23.01 5.25
C GLU A 184 14.09 -22.80 3.94
N ASN A 185 14.83 -21.69 3.81
CA ASN A 185 15.58 -21.30 2.60
C ASN A 185 16.82 -20.51 3.00
N THR A 186 17.76 -20.30 2.08
CA THR A 186 18.92 -19.44 2.33
C THR A 186 18.47 -18.04 2.77
N PRO A 187 19.03 -17.47 3.86
CA PRO A 187 18.76 -16.10 4.27
C PRO A 187 18.92 -15.13 3.08
N PHE A 188 17.88 -14.34 2.88
CA PHE A 188 17.83 -13.24 1.91
C PHE A 188 17.82 -11.90 2.63
N SER A 189 18.53 -10.93 2.06
CA SER A 189 18.64 -9.55 2.55
C SER A 189 17.61 -8.64 1.90
N TYR A 190 16.90 -7.85 2.70
CA TYR A 190 15.95 -6.84 2.22
C TYR A 190 16.18 -5.50 2.91
N SER A 191 15.72 -4.44 2.27
CA SER A 191 15.81 -3.07 2.78
C SER A 191 14.50 -2.66 3.46
N GLU A 192 14.59 -2.08 4.66
CA GLU A 192 13.43 -1.68 5.45
C GLU A 192 13.61 -0.26 6.03
N LEU A 193 12.55 0.55 5.99
CA LEU A 193 12.46 1.84 6.68
C LEU A 193 11.94 1.64 8.11
N SER A 194 12.80 1.12 9.00
CA SER A 194 12.39 0.77 10.38
C SER A 194 12.64 1.88 11.41
N ASN A 195 13.55 2.82 11.13
CA ASN A 195 13.94 3.86 12.09
C ASN A 195 13.16 5.16 11.84
N THR A 196 12.25 5.50 12.77
CA THR A 196 11.49 6.77 12.71
C THR A 196 12.25 7.86 13.47
N LEU A 197 12.73 8.89 12.77
CA LEU A 197 13.43 10.04 13.33
C LEU A 197 12.48 11.08 13.95
N TYR A 198 11.30 11.22 13.34
CA TYR A 198 10.26 12.13 13.82
C TYR A 198 8.88 11.60 13.42
N ARG A 199 7.90 11.78 14.30
CA ARG A 199 6.48 11.60 13.99
C ARG A 199 5.67 12.65 14.75
N GLY A 200 4.94 13.48 14.01
CA GLY A 200 4.14 14.56 14.58
C GLY A 200 2.89 14.85 13.76
N GLN A 201 2.00 15.66 14.35
CA GLN A 201 0.77 16.09 13.70
C GLN A 201 0.81 17.61 13.49
N THR A 202 0.43 18.07 12.30
CA THR A 202 0.23 19.48 11.97
C THR A 202 -1.17 19.71 11.40
N SER A 203 -1.67 20.95 11.49
CA SER A 203 -2.94 21.34 10.89
C SER A 203 -2.73 21.84 9.47
N VAL A 204 -3.62 21.47 8.56
CA VAL A 204 -3.71 22.04 7.22
C VAL A 204 -4.76 23.13 7.23
N THR A 205 -4.37 24.35 6.84
CA THR A 205 -5.27 25.50 6.71
C THR A 205 -5.29 26.01 5.27
N GLN A 206 -6.47 26.05 4.65
CA GLN A 206 -6.66 26.48 3.26
C GLN A 206 -5.74 25.72 2.28
N GLY A 207 -5.63 24.42 2.48
CA GLY A 207 -4.75 23.56 1.69
C GLY A 207 -3.26 23.74 1.96
N LEU A 208 -2.83 24.61 2.86
CA LEU A 208 -1.41 24.83 3.18
C LEU A 208 -1.06 24.25 4.55
N PHE A 209 0.16 23.74 4.70
CA PHE A 209 0.67 23.30 5.99
C PHE A 209 2.13 23.70 6.17
N GLU A 210 2.47 23.98 7.44
CA GLU A 210 3.83 24.20 7.89
C GLU A 210 4.02 23.42 9.20
N SER A 211 5.19 22.80 9.36
CA SER A 211 5.54 22.08 10.57
C SER A 211 7.02 22.22 10.86
N SER A 212 7.36 22.61 12.09
CA SER A 212 8.74 22.70 12.56
C SER A 212 9.01 21.70 13.67
N PHE A 213 10.15 21.01 13.60
CA PHE A 213 10.57 20.04 14.60
C PHE A 213 12.08 19.92 14.67
N ILE A 214 12.59 19.52 15.84
CA ILE A 214 14.03 19.29 16.05
C ILE A 214 14.33 17.81 15.83
N LEU A 215 15.32 17.52 14.98
CA LEU A 215 15.82 16.16 14.83
C LEU A 215 16.53 15.69 16.09
N THR A 216 16.27 14.45 16.49
CA THR A 216 17.03 13.84 17.57
C THR A 216 18.49 13.59 17.15
N LYS A 217 19.40 13.47 18.12
CA LYS A 217 20.84 13.30 17.85
C LYS A 217 21.19 12.01 17.10
N LYS A 218 20.31 11.01 17.10
CA LYS A 218 20.57 9.69 16.51
C LYS A 218 20.01 9.60 15.09
N CYS A 219 20.76 10.07 14.12
CA CYS A 219 20.61 9.65 12.72
C CYS A 219 21.70 8.61 12.44
N SER A 220 21.36 7.45 11.87
CA SER A 220 22.37 6.46 11.48
C SER A 220 23.25 7.06 10.38
N GLY A 221 24.57 7.12 10.63
CA GLY A 221 25.54 7.78 9.76
C GLY A 221 26.49 8.75 10.47
N GLN A 222 26.28 9.02 11.77
CA GLN A 222 27.24 9.71 12.65
C GLN A 222 27.49 8.94 13.97
#